data_AF-A0A6P5J7C9-F1
#
_entry.id   AF-A0A6P5J7C9-F1
#
_cell.length_a   1.000
_cell.length_b   1.000
_cell.length_c   1.000
_cell.angle_alpha   90.00
_cell.angle_beta   90.00
_cell.angle_gamma   90.00
#
_symmetry.space_group_name_H-M   'P 1'
#
loop_
_entity.id
_entity.type
_entity.pdbx_description
1 polymer ?
#
loop_
_entity_poly.entity_id
_entity_poly.type
_entity_poly.pdbx_seq_one_letter_code
_entity_poly.pdbx_strand_id
1 'polypeptide(L)'
;MASADGRKKLRIYFRCSLVGFVTGLFAGFLVSSLVCYFLSRPVSKVHHEPENNTFREKQGGSKEAIHTAHLLLNHTGSRQDNTLQWQGGPSLGRSFIYGFTLAQGSLQTQRSGIYGVYVQMTLAQCIQARGQGTELTEVKTLTIGILSAQGRHSSLLRRHFQGRCSLSASLQMNLSYQDTVYVNLTYPLMPSPNGDETFFGASWLCPPPPAED
;
A
#
# COMPACT_ATOMS: atom_id res chain seq x y z
N MET A 1 -37.58 -31.32 25.72
CA MET A 1 -36.27 -32.02 25.74
C MET A 1 -35.32 -31.28 24.81
N ALA A 2 -34.13 -30.90 25.34
CA ALA A 2 -32.84 -30.46 24.74
C ALA A 2 -32.81 -29.70 23.40
N SER A 3 -32.27 -28.46 23.29
CA SER A 3 -30.89 -27.93 23.51
C SER A 3 -30.06 -27.88 22.21
N ALA A 4 -29.84 -26.67 21.66
CA ALA A 4 -28.55 -26.02 21.31
C ALA A 4 -28.59 -25.70 19.79
N ASP A 5 -28.03 -24.65 19.19
CA ASP A 5 -26.79 -23.89 19.38
C ASP A 5 -26.90 -22.68 18.39
N GLY A 6 -26.90 -21.41 18.80
CA GLY A 6 -25.74 -20.70 19.35
C GLY A 6 -24.78 -20.12 18.30
N ARG A 7 -25.21 -19.77 17.06
CA ARG A 7 -24.32 -19.13 16.07
C ARG A 7 -23.97 -17.67 16.43
N LYS A 8 -22.91 -17.50 17.22
CA LYS A 8 -22.29 -16.20 17.51
C LYS A 8 -21.64 -15.65 16.23
N LYS A 9 -22.18 -14.53 15.74
CA LYS A 9 -21.61 -13.75 14.63
C LYS A 9 -20.32 -13.08 15.12
N LEU A 10 -19.17 -13.66 14.79
CA LEU A 10 -17.85 -13.16 15.19
C LEU A 10 -17.58 -11.86 14.43
N ARG A 11 -17.84 -10.72 15.07
CA ARG A 11 -17.53 -9.40 14.54
C ARG A 11 -16.12 -9.04 15.01
N ILE A 12 -15.12 -9.33 14.19
CA ILE A 12 -13.72 -9.02 14.48
C ILE A 12 -13.51 -7.52 14.25
N TYR A 13 -13.39 -6.76 15.34
CA TYR A 13 -12.94 -5.37 15.31
C TYR A 13 -11.43 -5.34 15.53
N PHE A 14 -10.65 -5.03 14.49
CA PHE A 14 -9.24 -4.68 14.68
C PHE A 14 -9.16 -3.22 15.14
N ARG A 15 -9.17 -3.03 16.46
CA ARG A 15 -8.81 -1.76 17.10
C ARG A 15 -7.34 -1.83 17.46
N CYS A 16 -6.46 -1.45 16.53
CA CYS A 16 -5.03 -1.35 16.83
C CYS A 16 -4.75 0.07 17.37
N SER A 17 -4.62 0.19 18.70
CA SER A 17 -4.22 1.42 19.37
C SER A 17 -2.84 1.26 19.99
N LEU A 18 -2.03 2.28 19.74
CA LEU A 18 -0.80 2.74 20.41
C LEU A 18 0.53 1.96 20.31
N VAL A 19 1.52 2.73 19.85
CA VAL A 19 2.91 2.89 20.36
C VAL A 19 3.89 1.73 20.13
N GLY A 20 4.89 2.00 19.30
CA GLY A 20 6.12 1.18 19.23
C GLY A 20 6.85 1.26 17.90
N PHE A 21 7.70 2.28 17.75
CA PHE A 21 9.01 2.25 17.09
C PHE A 21 9.27 1.29 15.90
N VAL A 22 9.32 1.88 14.69
CA VAL A 22 10.28 1.64 13.56
C VAL A 22 10.45 0.22 12.97
N THR A 23 9.93 -0.87 13.52
CA THR A 23 10.13 -2.23 12.95
C THR A 23 8.84 -2.95 12.53
N GLY A 24 7.67 -2.34 12.77
CA GLY A 24 6.37 -3.01 12.59
C GLY A 24 5.79 -3.08 11.17
N LEU A 25 6.36 -2.34 10.20
CA LEU A 25 5.80 -2.31 8.84
C LEU A 25 5.98 -3.64 8.08
N PHE A 26 7.00 -4.45 8.39
CA PHE A 26 7.20 -5.74 7.74
C PHE A 26 6.36 -6.88 8.36
N ALA A 27 6.11 -6.85 9.67
CA ALA A 27 5.39 -7.94 10.35
C ALA A 27 3.90 -8.01 9.93
N GLY A 28 3.24 -6.86 9.73
CA GLY A 28 1.84 -6.82 9.28
C GLY A 28 1.64 -7.37 7.87
N PHE A 29 2.61 -7.16 6.97
CA PHE A 29 2.56 -7.69 5.60
C PHE A 29 2.75 -9.22 5.54
N LEU A 30 3.57 -9.78 6.43
CA LEU A 30 3.81 -11.23 6.48
C LEU A 30 2.57 -12.00 6.95
N VAL A 31 1.90 -11.52 7.99
CA VAL A 31 0.68 -12.18 8.52
C VAL A 31 -0.46 -12.14 7.50
N SER A 32 -0.63 -11.03 6.77
CA SER A 32 -1.65 -10.93 5.73
C SER A 32 -1.33 -11.76 4.49
N SER A 33 -0.04 -11.91 4.14
CA SER A 33 0.39 -12.83 3.07
C SER A 33 0.08 -14.27 3.44
N LEU A 34 0.28 -14.69 4.69
CA LEU A 34 -0.08 -16.02 5.18
C LEU A 34 -1.59 -16.29 5.08
N VAL A 35 -2.45 -15.33 5.45
CA VAL A 35 -3.90 -15.46 5.31
C VAL A 35 -4.32 -15.62 3.85
N CYS A 36 -3.72 -14.85 2.92
CA CYS A 36 -3.97 -15.04 1.49
C CYS A 36 -3.44 -16.39 0.99
N TYR A 37 -2.26 -16.83 1.46
CA TYR A 37 -1.68 -18.12 1.12
C TYR A 37 -2.56 -19.30 1.55
N PHE A 38 -3.22 -19.20 2.71
CA PHE A 38 -4.14 -20.23 3.19
C PHE A 38 -5.50 -20.22 2.47
N LEU A 39 -5.99 -19.05 2.05
CA LEU A 39 -7.27 -18.94 1.32
C LEU A 39 -7.16 -19.32 -0.15
N SER A 40 -5.96 -19.32 -0.74
CA SER A 40 -5.74 -19.65 -2.15
C SER A 40 -5.27 -21.08 -2.42
N ARG A 41 -5.19 -21.97 -1.42
CA ARG A 41 -4.88 -23.38 -1.67
C ARG A 41 -6.11 -24.12 -2.25
N PRO A 42 -6.05 -24.66 -3.48
CA PRO A 42 -6.98 -25.71 -3.86
C PRO A 42 -6.71 -26.94 -2.98
N VAL A 43 -7.78 -27.59 -2.52
CA VAL A 43 -7.72 -28.83 -1.74
C VAL A 43 -7.11 -29.93 -2.62
N SER A 44 -5.79 -30.07 -2.60
CA SER A 44 -5.13 -31.24 -3.17
C SER A 44 -5.29 -32.41 -2.20
N LYS A 45 -6.16 -33.35 -2.58
CA LYS A 45 -6.22 -34.69 -1.99
C LYS A 45 -4.82 -35.31 -2.04
N VAL A 46 -4.27 -35.58 -0.87
CA VAL A 46 -3.02 -36.34 -0.71
C VAL A 46 -3.35 -37.81 -0.97
N HIS A 47 -2.90 -38.34 -2.11
CA HIS A 47 -2.77 -39.77 -2.32
C HIS A 47 -1.28 -40.12 -2.24
N HIS A 48 -0.94 -41.00 -1.31
CA HIS A 48 0.39 -41.60 -1.16
C HIS A 48 0.58 -42.72 -2.19
N GLU A 49 1.65 -42.69 -2.99
CA GLU A 49 2.56 -43.82 -3.33
C GLU A 49 3.72 -43.36 -4.25
N PRO A 50 4.81 -44.14 -4.44
CA PRO A 50 6.16 -43.74 -4.04
C PRO A 50 7.07 -43.31 -5.20
N GLU A 51 8.27 -42.86 -4.81
CA GLU A 51 9.38 -42.37 -5.63
C GLU A 51 9.58 -43.12 -6.96
N ASN A 52 9.54 -42.36 -8.06
CA ASN A 52 10.31 -42.70 -9.24
C ASN A 52 10.86 -41.41 -9.87
N ASN A 53 12.19 -41.36 -9.94
CA ASN A 53 12.96 -40.27 -10.50
C ASN A 53 12.66 -40.10 -11.98
N THR A 54 11.91 -39.06 -12.31
CA THR A 54 12.00 -38.44 -13.63
C THR A 54 11.84 -36.94 -13.44
N PHE A 55 12.99 -36.25 -13.43
CA PHE A 55 13.09 -34.80 -13.50
C PHE A 55 12.51 -34.36 -14.84
N ARG A 56 11.18 -34.28 -14.90
CA ARG A 56 10.44 -33.72 -16.03
C ARG A 56 10.20 -32.27 -15.69
N GLU A 57 11.06 -31.45 -16.30
CA GLU A 57 10.86 -30.05 -16.61
C GLU A 57 9.41 -29.81 -17.07
N LYS A 58 8.54 -29.51 -16.11
CA LYS A 58 7.19 -28.99 -16.32
C LYS A 58 6.93 -27.90 -15.28
N GLN A 59 7.75 -26.87 -15.31
CA GLN A 59 7.35 -25.55 -14.83
C GLN A 59 7.17 -24.62 -16.03
N GLY A 60 6.17 -24.94 -16.86
CA GLY A 60 5.43 -23.94 -17.63
C GLY A 60 4.32 -23.32 -16.79
N GLY A 61 4.59 -23.03 -15.52
CA GLY A 61 3.69 -22.28 -14.66
C GLY A 61 3.91 -20.81 -14.93
N SER A 62 2.92 -20.13 -15.48
CA SER A 62 2.86 -18.67 -15.63
C SER A 62 3.66 -17.99 -14.52
N LYS A 63 4.82 -17.38 -14.86
CA LYS A 63 5.50 -16.43 -13.97
C LYS A 63 4.47 -15.35 -13.67
N GLU A 64 3.78 -15.48 -12.55
CA GLU A 64 2.86 -14.47 -12.08
C GLU A 64 3.68 -13.19 -12.00
N ALA A 65 3.37 -12.22 -12.86
CA ALA A 65 4.16 -11.01 -12.97
C ALA A 65 4.22 -10.38 -11.57
N ILE A 66 5.43 -10.03 -11.13
CA ILE A 66 5.61 -9.36 -9.85
C ILE A 66 5.07 -7.93 -10.01
N HIS A 67 4.03 -7.59 -9.25
CA HIS A 67 3.47 -6.25 -9.21
C HIS A 67 3.85 -5.59 -7.88
N THR A 68 4.96 -4.85 -7.88
CA THR A 68 5.44 -4.14 -6.70
C THR A 68 6.17 -2.85 -7.10
N ALA A 69 6.01 -1.80 -6.32
CA ALA A 69 6.65 -0.52 -6.53
C ALA A 69 7.07 0.11 -5.19
N HIS A 70 8.22 0.76 -5.22
CA HIS A 70 8.71 1.65 -4.17
C HIS A 70 9.23 2.91 -4.85
N LEU A 71 8.59 4.03 -4.55
CA LEU A 71 8.77 5.29 -5.26
C LEU A 71 9.27 6.35 -4.30
N LEU A 72 10.12 7.22 -4.84
CA LEU A 72 10.62 8.40 -4.15
C LEU A 72 9.88 9.63 -4.66
N LEU A 73 9.81 10.66 -3.83
CA LEU A 73 9.17 11.90 -4.23
C LEU A 73 9.98 12.59 -5.33
N ASN A 74 9.31 13.07 -6.36
CA ASN A 74 9.92 13.90 -7.38
C ASN A 74 9.91 15.36 -6.89
N HIS A 75 11.10 15.95 -6.80
CA HIS A 75 11.31 17.34 -6.37
C HIS A 75 11.54 18.30 -7.54
N THR A 76 11.55 17.82 -8.79
CA THR A 76 11.73 18.67 -9.96
C THR A 76 10.42 19.39 -10.29
N GLY A 77 10.21 20.58 -9.72
CA GLY A 77 9.08 21.44 -10.06
C GLY A 77 8.65 22.38 -8.94
N SER A 78 7.99 23.48 -9.30
CA SER A 78 7.31 24.35 -8.34
C SER A 78 6.02 23.66 -7.87
N ARG A 79 5.87 23.40 -6.57
CA ARG A 79 4.69 22.72 -6.03
C ARG A 79 3.52 23.70 -5.94
N GLN A 80 2.69 23.72 -6.98
CA GLN A 80 1.38 24.37 -6.95
C GLN A 80 0.27 23.36 -6.67
N ASP A 81 0.47 22.10 -7.06
CA ASP A 81 -0.52 21.05 -6.90
C ASP A 81 -0.43 20.32 -5.55
N ASN A 82 -1.60 20.02 -5.01
CA ASN A 82 -1.76 19.22 -3.80
C ASN A 82 -1.37 17.75 -4.02
N THR A 83 -1.44 17.27 -5.26
CA THR A 83 -1.05 15.91 -5.65
C THR A 83 0.46 15.77 -5.76
N LEU A 84 1.00 14.77 -5.08
CA LEU A 84 2.43 14.49 -5.08
C LEU A 84 2.84 13.72 -6.33
N GLN A 85 3.96 14.15 -6.89
CA GLN A 85 4.56 13.56 -8.07
C GLN A 85 5.62 12.57 -7.63
N TRP A 86 5.46 11.29 -7.94
CA TRP A 86 6.38 10.24 -7.57
C TRP A 86 7.21 9.78 -8.77
N GLN A 87 8.41 9.30 -8.49
CA GLN A 87 9.31 8.73 -9.47
C GLN A 87 9.88 7.41 -8.97
N GLY A 88 10.12 6.49 -9.89
CA GLY A 88 10.64 5.17 -9.60
C GLY A 88 11.51 4.68 -10.73
N GLY A 89 12.59 4.01 -10.39
CA GLY A 89 13.53 3.45 -11.33
C GLY A 89 14.85 3.04 -10.67
N PRO A 90 15.58 2.11 -11.29
CA PRO A 90 16.82 1.57 -10.73
C PRO A 90 17.93 2.61 -10.56
N SER A 91 17.85 3.75 -11.26
CA SER A 91 18.80 4.86 -11.11
C SER A 91 18.57 5.71 -9.86
N LEU A 92 17.44 5.55 -9.17
CA LEU A 92 17.02 6.37 -8.02
C LEU A 92 17.19 5.60 -6.69
N GLY A 93 18.35 4.99 -6.51
CA GLY A 93 18.72 4.28 -5.28
C GLY A 93 17.81 3.08 -5.00
N ARG A 94 17.07 3.12 -3.88
CA ARG A 94 16.20 2.02 -3.42
C ARG A 94 14.83 1.98 -4.10
N SER A 95 14.56 2.88 -5.04
CA SER A 95 13.30 2.92 -5.77
C SER A 95 13.24 1.85 -6.85
N PHE A 96 12.05 1.30 -7.10
CA PHE A 96 11.81 0.34 -8.16
C PHE A 96 10.34 0.35 -8.58
N ILE A 97 10.07 -0.16 -9.78
CA ILE A 97 8.72 -0.34 -10.29
C ILE A 97 8.66 -1.60 -11.15
N TYR A 98 7.77 -2.53 -10.78
CA TYR A 98 7.52 -3.78 -11.49
C TYR A 98 6.00 -3.98 -11.60
N GLY A 99 5.49 -4.22 -12.81
CA GLY A 99 4.05 -4.46 -13.02
C GLY A 99 3.14 -3.24 -12.80
N PHE A 100 3.71 -2.04 -12.76
CA PHE A 100 2.98 -0.76 -12.69
C PHE A 100 3.49 0.21 -13.74
N THR A 101 2.70 1.24 -14.03
CA THR A 101 3.10 2.41 -14.82
C THR A 101 3.01 3.67 -13.96
N LEU A 102 3.78 4.71 -14.31
CA LEU A 102 3.63 6.04 -13.72
C LEU A 102 2.89 6.96 -14.69
N ALA A 103 1.68 7.36 -14.31
CA ALA A 103 0.89 8.34 -15.04
C ALA A 103 0.93 9.67 -14.30
N GLN A 104 1.66 10.65 -14.83
CA GLN A 104 1.84 11.98 -14.19
C GLN A 104 2.23 11.85 -12.71
N GLY A 105 3.29 11.07 -12.45
CA GLY A 105 3.82 10.82 -11.12
C GLY A 105 2.91 10.04 -10.17
N SER A 106 1.76 9.53 -10.63
CA SER A 106 0.87 8.66 -9.84
C SER A 106 1.00 7.21 -10.31
N LEU A 107 0.78 6.25 -9.40
CA LEU A 107 0.98 4.83 -9.68
C LEU A 107 -0.26 4.23 -10.31
N GLN A 108 -0.17 3.73 -11.54
CA GLN A 108 -1.27 3.12 -12.26
C GLN A 108 -1.10 1.60 -12.34
N THR A 109 -2.17 0.88 -12.02
CA THR A 109 -2.22 -0.59 -12.00
C THR A 109 -2.27 -1.18 -13.42
N GLN A 110 -1.51 -2.26 -13.62
CA GLN A 110 -1.55 -3.06 -14.85
C GLN A 110 -2.24 -4.41 -14.66
N ARG A 111 -2.85 -4.63 -13.49
CA ARG A 111 -3.58 -5.85 -13.12
C ARG A 111 -4.63 -5.51 -12.06
N SER A 112 -5.72 -6.27 -12.01
CA SER A 112 -6.72 -6.17 -10.95
C SER A 112 -6.35 -7.04 -9.74
N GLY A 113 -6.74 -6.61 -8.54
CA GLY A 113 -6.63 -7.43 -7.33
C GLY A 113 -6.53 -6.60 -6.05
N ILE A 114 -6.19 -7.28 -4.96
CA ILE A 114 -5.99 -6.65 -3.67
C ILE A 114 -4.55 -6.17 -3.58
N TYR A 115 -4.37 -4.89 -3.34
CA TYR A 115 -3.07 -4.24 -3.18
C TYR A 115 -2.87 -3.77 -1.75
N GLY A 116 -1.68 -4.01 -1.22
CA GLY A 116 -1.19 -3.33 -0.03
C GLY A 116 -0.46 -2.06 -0.45
N VAL A 117 -0.93 -0.91 0.02
CA VAL A 117 -0.37 0.40 -0.29
C VAL A 117 0.14 1.06 0.98
N TYR A 118 1.29 1.71 0.89
CA TYR A 118 1.93 2.39 2.02
C TYR A 118 2.60 3.70 1.59
N VAL A 119 2.65 4.64 2.52
CA VAL A 119 3.35 5.92 2.37
C VAL A 119 3.98 6.29 3.70
N GLN A 120 5.19 6.82 3.63
CA GLN A 120 5.83 7.54 4.72
C GLN A 120 6.14 8.95 4.24
N MET A 121 5.89 9.93 5.10
CA MET A 121 6.13 11.32 4.77
C MET A 121 6.64 12.08 5.98
N THR A 122 7.70 12.83 5.78
CA THR A 122 8.20 13.82 6.73
C THR A 122 8.14 15.19 6.09
N LEU A 123 7.72 16.22 6.84
CA LEU A 123 7.64 17.60 6.35
C LEU A 123 8.95 18.34 6.60
N ALA A 124 9.50 18.99 5.57
CA ALA A 124 10.74 19.77 5.64
C ALA A 124 10.65 20.96 6.61
N GLN A 125 9.49 21.62 6.67
CA GLN A 125 9.25 22.79 7.53
C GLN A 125 9.35 22.50 9.04
N CYS A 126 9.21 21.24 9.43
CA CYS A 126 9.39 20.84 10.82
C CYS A 126 10.84 20.86 11.29
N ILE A 127 11.80 20.84 10.37
CA ILE A 127 13.22 21.02 10.70
C ILE A 127 13.46 22.47 11.13
N GLN A 128 12.66 23.43 10.65
CA GLN A 128 12.82 24.86 10.94
C GLN A 128 11.91 25.39 12.07
N ALA A 129 10.73 24.80 12.28
CA ALA A 129 9.77 25.24 13.31
C ALA A 129 10.23 24.99 14.77
N ARG A 130 11.26 24.16 14.98
CA ARG A 130 11.83 23.89 16.32
C ARG A 130 12.52 25.10 16.96
N GLY A 131 12.75 26.18 16.19
CA GLY A 131 13.41 27.40 16.66
C GLY A 131 12.53 28.65 16.79
N GLN A 132 11.29 28.66 16.29
CA GLN A 132 10.53 29.93 16.12
C GLN A 132 9.17 30.02 16.82
N GLY A 133 8.77 29.03 17.64
CA GLY A 133 7.60 29.18 18.53
C GLY A 133 6.27 29.52 17.82
N THR A 134 6.16 29.25 16.53
CA THR A 134 4.96 29.56 15.74
C THR A 134 3.97 28.40 15.87
N GLU A 135 2.83 28.70 16.50
CA GLU A 135 1.71 27.76 16.63
C GLU A 135 1.10 27.51 15.25
N LEU A 136 1.45 26.37 14.64
CA LEU A 136 0.89 25.92 13.38
C LEU A 136 -0.56 25.47 13.59
N THR A 137 -1.49 26.41 13.46
CA THR A 137 -2.94 26.23 13.63
C THR A 137 -3.61 25.49 12.46
N GLU A 138 -2.94 25.31 11.33
CA GLU A 138 -3.50 24.64 10.16
C GLU A 138 -3.41 23.11 10.25
N VAL A 139 -4.55 22.46 9.99
CA VAL A 139 -4.67 21.00 9.98
C VAL A 139 -4.00 20.42 8.73
N LYS A 140 -2.76 19.96 8.88
CA LYS A 140 -2.02 19.26 7.84
C LYS A 140 -2.55 17.83 7.69
N THR A 141 -3.05 17.46 6.52
CA THR A 141 -3.50 16.09 6.22
C THR A 141 -2.82 15.52 4.99
N LEU A 142 -2.54 14.22 5.06
CA LEU A 142 -2.18 13.36 3.94
C LEU A 142 -3.38 12.52 3.55
N THR A 143 -3.62 12.40 2.25
CA THR A 143 -4.68 11.58 1.69
C THR A 143 -4.12 10.61 0.66
N ILE A 144 -4.48 9.33 0.74
CA ILE A 144 -4.32 8.36 -0.35
C ILE A 144 -5.68 8.24 -1.04
N GLY A 145 -5.70 8.46 -2.35
CA GLY A 145 -6.89 8.36 -3.16
C GLY A 145 -6.67 7.52 -4.41
N ILE A 146 -7.79 7.23 -5.07
CA ILE A 146 -7.83 6.54 -6.36
C ILE A 146 -8.56 7.39 -7.39
N LEU A 147 -8.06 7.36 -8.60
CA LEU A 147 -8.77 7.73 -9.80
C LEU A 147 -9.04 6.43 -10.56
N SER A 148 -10.30 6.00 -10.56
CA SER A 148 -10.70 4.80 -11.30
C SER A 148 -10.54 4.99 -12.81
N ALA A 149 -10.46 3.89 -13.55
CA ALA A 149 -10.42 3.92 -15.01
C ALA A 149 -11.62 4.68 -15.63
N GLN A 150 -12.77 4.73 -14.94
CA GLN A 150 -13.97 5.48 -15.37
C GLN A 150 -13.92 6.98 -15.00
N GLY A 151 -12.79 7.48 -14.48
CA GLY A 151 -12.62 8.89 -14.10
C GLY A 151 -13.20 9.24 -12.72
N ARG A 152 -13.68 8.28 -11.94
CA ARG A 152 -14.22 8.53 -10.60
C ARG A 152 -13.08 8.67 -9.58
N HIS A 153 -13.04 9.81 -8.89
CA HIS A 153 -12.13 10.05 -7.77
C HIS A 153 -12.70 9.52 -6.45
N SER A 154 -11.85 8.97 -5.58
CA SER A 154 -12.24 8.55 -4.24
C SER A 154 -11.07 8.66 -3.26
N SER A 155 -11.31 9.26 -2.10
CA SER A 155 -10.34 9.31 -0.99
C SER A 155 -10.50 8.07 -0.13
N LEU A 156 -9.45 7.26 0.00
CA LEU A 156 -9.51 5.98 0.72
C LEU A 156 -8.93 6.07 2.11
N LEU A 157 -7.91 6.90 2.30
CA LEU A 157 -7.28 7.10 3.60
C LEU A 157 -6.94 8.57 3.79
N ARG A 158 -7.41 9.15 4.89
CA ARG A 158 -6.98 10.48 5.35
C ARG A 158 -6.31 10.36 6.71
N ARG A 159 -5.14 10.97 6.84
CA ARG A 159 -4.35 11.00 8.09
C ARG A 159 -3.89 12.41 8.39
N HIS A 160 -4.06 12.80 9.64
CA HIS A 160 -3.63 14.11 10.15
C HIS A 160 -2.22 13.97 10.73
N PHE A 161 -1.40 14.99 10.53
CA PHE A 161 -0.09 15.04 11.15
C PHE A 161 -0.18 15.24 12.69
N GLN A 162 -1.30 15.74 13.23
CA GLN A 162 -1.56 15.88 14.68
C GLN A 162 -0.40 16.57 15.44
N GLY A 163 0.13 17.66 14.89
CA GLY A 163 1.29 18.37 15.46
C GLY A 163 2.64 17.67 15.29
N ARG A 164 2.66 16.46 14.69
CA ARG A 164 3.88 15.75 14.32
C ARG A 164 4.38 16.20 12.95
N CYS A 165 5.60 15.80 12.67
CA CYS A 165 6.31 16.17 11.46
C CYS A 165 6.45 15.02 10.47
N SER A 166 6.24 13.81 10.97
CA SER A 166 6.27 12.59 10.19
C SER A 166 4.99 11.83 10.41
N LEU A 167 4.49 11.20 9.35
CA LEU A 167 3.41 10.24 9.42
C LEU A 167 3.71 9.07 8.49
N SER A 168 3.22 7.90 8.88
CA SER A 168 3.18 6.72 8.05
C SER A 168 1.74 6.25 7.96
N ALA A 169 1.35 5.79 6.77
CA ALA A 169 0.00 5.33 6.51
C ALA A 169 0.05 4.13 5.58
N SER A 170 -0.78 3.12 5.84
CA SER A 170 -0.92 1.94 4.98
C SER A 170 -2.35 1.46 4.95
N LEU A 171 -2.77 0.87 3.84
CA LEU A 171 -4.10 0.28 3.67
C LEU A 171 -4.06 -0.86 2.66
N GLN A 172 -5.04 -1.75 2.72
CA GLN A 172 -5.33 -2.71 1.66
C GLN A 172 -6.57 -2.27 0.90
N MET A 173 -6.55 -2.38 -0.43
CA MET A 173 -7.67 -2.01 -1.28
C MET A 173 -7.74 -2.88 -2.52
N ASN A 174 -8.96 -3.08 -3.01
CA ASN A 174 -9.19 -3.67 -4.32
C ASN A 174 -8.99 -2.59 -5.39
N LEU A 175 -8.07 -2.84 -6.32
CA LEU A 175 -7.85 -1.99 -7.48
C LEU A 175 -8.16 -2.77 -8.74
N SER A 176 -8.78 -2.09 -9.69
CA SER A 176 -9.01 -2.60 -11.04
C SER A 176 -7.82 -2.27 -11.94
N TYR A 177 -7.73 -2.94 -13.08
CA TYR A 177 -6.85 -2.55 -14.18
C TYR A 177 -7.03 -1.06 -14.53
N GLN A 178 -5.92 -0.34 -14.68
CA GLN A 178 -5.84 1.10 -14.99
C GLN A 178 -6.31 2.07 -13.89
N ASP A 179 -6.66 1.58 -12.70
CA ASP A 179 -6.84 2.47 -11.55
C ASP A 179 -5.52 3.18 -11.21
N THR A 180 -5.61 4.47 -10.93
CA THR A 180 -4.46 5.30 -10.57
C THR A 180 -4.51 5.67 -9.11
N VAL A 181 -3.48 5.31 -8.36
CA VAL A 181 -3.31 5.62 -6.94
C VAL A 181 -2.49 6.90 -6.81
N TYR A 182 -3.05 7.90 -6.14
CA TYR A 182 -2.42 9.19 -5.91
C TYR A 182 -2.33 9.50 -4.41
N VAL A 183 -1.36 10.35 -4.06
CA VAL A 183 -1.16 10.83 -2.70
C VAL A 183 -1.22 12.35 -2.68
N ASN A 184 -2.07 12.92 -1.85
CA ASN A 184 -2.29 14.36 -1.75
C ASN A 184 -1.97 14.89 -0.36
N LEU A 185 -1.60 16.17 -0.30
CA LEU A 185 -1.57 16.96 0.93
C LEU A 185 -2.61 18.08 0.86
N THR A 186 -3.10 18.54 2.01
CA THR A 186 -4.17 19.57 2.09
C THR A 186 -3.72 20.95 1.60
N TYR A 187 -2.41 21.20 1.64
CA TYR A 187 -1.75 22.46 1.28
C TYR A 187 -0.45 22.15 0.52
N PRO A 188 0.17 23.14 -0.15
CA PRO A 188 1.51 23.04 -0.75
C PRO A 188 2.65 22.94 0.31
N LEU A 189 2.47 22.11 1.34
CA LEU A 189 3.49 21.69 2.30
C LEU A 189 4.72 21.11 1.59
N MET A 190 5.92 21.33 2.11
CA MET A 190 7.14 20.75 1.54
C MET A 190 7.49 19.46 2.27
N PRO A 191 7.43 18.27 1.62
CA PRO A 191 8.00 17.05 2.18
C PRO A 191 9.53 17.09 2.16
N SER A 192 10.16 16.32 3.04
CA SER A 192 11.61 16.14 3.07
C SER A 192 12.10 15.50 1.77
N PRO A 193 13.23 15.97 1.19
CA PRO A 193 13.85 15.36 0.02
C PRO A 193 14.61 14.07 0.32
N ASN A 194 14.73 13.69 1.59
CA ASN A 194 15.37 12.45 1.96
C ASN A 194 14.46 11.26 1.60
N GLY A 195 14.93 10.39 0.69
CA GLY A 195 14.20 9.20 0.25
C GLY A 195 13.97 8.16 1.34
N ASP A 196 14.63 8.29 2.49
CA ASP A 196 14.43 7.43 3.66
C ASP A 196 13.30 7.96 4.57
N GLU A 197 12.92 9.22 4.37
CA GLU A 197 11.91 9.93 5.16
C GLU A 197 10.60 10.15 4.41
N THR A 198 10.65 10.18 3.07
CA THR A 198 9.51 10.40 2.19
C THR A 198 9.50 9.40 1.04
N PHE A 199 8.58 8.44 1.08
CA PHE A 199 8.44 7.39 0.06
C PHE A 199 7.00 6.85 0.00
N PHE A 200 6.64 6.27 -1.14
CA PHE A 200 5.33 5.68 -1.41
C PHE A 200 5.48 4.36 -2.15
N GLY A 201 4.66 3.37 -1.86
CA GLY A 201 4.73 2.10 -2.55
C GLY A 201 3.45 1.29 -2.51
N ALA A 202 3.42 0.27 -3.36
CA ALA A 202 2.32 -0.66 -3.48
C ALA A 202 2.82 -2.04 -3.86
N SER A 203 2.13 -3.08 -3.40
CA SER A 203 2.37 -4.47 -3.78
C SER A 203 1.05 -5.19 -3.99
N TRP A 204 0.93 -5.93 -5.08
CA TRP A 204 -0.18 -6.85 -5.30
C TRP A 204 -0.06 -8.01 -4.32
N LEU A 205 -1.16 -8.34 -3.65
CA LEU A 205 -1.21 -9.37 -2.62
C LEU A 205 -1.87 -10.64 -3.13
N CYS A 206 -3.06 -10.49 -3.74
CA CYS A 206 -3.84 -11.61 -4.24
C CYS A 206 -4.90 -11.15 -5.25
N PRO A 207 -5.50 -12.09 -6.01
CA PRO A 207 -6.60 -11.79 -6.93
C PRO A 207 -7.80 -11.18 -6.17
N PRO A 208 -8.69 -10.45 -6.87
CA PRO A 208 -9.90 -9.97 -6.23
C PRO A 208 -10.78 -11.16 -5.80
N PRO A 209 -11.61 -11.01 -4.76
CA PRO A 209 -12.57 -12.04 -4.40
C PRO A 209 -13.53 -12.28 -5.58
N PRO A 210 -14.02 -13.52 -5.77
CA PRO A 210 -15.07 -13.79 -6.75
C PRO A 210 -16.29 -12.91 -6.46
N ALA A 211 -16.99 -12.48 -7.50
CA ALA A 211 -18.26 -11.79 -7.33
C ALA A 211 -19.23 -12.75 -6.61
N GLU A 212 -19.90 -12.28 -5.56
CA GLU A 212 -21.05 -13.01 -5.01
C GLU A 212 -22.23 -12.79 -5.97
N ASP A 213 -22.71 -13.87 -6.58
CA ASP A 213 -23.92 -13.92 -7.42
C ASP A 213 -25.20 -13.77 -6.58
#